data_AF-A0A443JTM3-F1
#
_entry.id   AF-A0A443JTM3-F1
#
_cell.length_a   1.000
_cell.length_b   1.000
_cell.length_c   1.000
_cell.angle_alpha   90.00
_cell.angle_beta   90.00
_cell.angle_gamma   90.00
#
_symmetry.space_group_name_H-M   'P 1'
#
loop_
_entity.id
_entity.type
_entity.pdbx_description
1 polymer ?
#
loop_
_entity_poly.entity_id
_entity_poly.type
_entity_poly.pdbx_seq_one_letter_code
_entity_poly.pdbx_strand_id
1 'polypeptide(L)'
;MRDIVGTVSQAAGIPTGALVEAGNNANGYYWRFAGGLQVCLQNIDFTDTAVATANGAMFIASANTLWTYPISFPAGAPMVWG
;
A
#
# COMPACT_ATOMS: atom_id res chain seq x y z
N MET A 1 16.79 8.87 23.01
CA MET A 1 15.76 9.47 22.12
C MET A 1 15.35 8.41 21.12
N ARG A 2 14.07 8.32 20.77
CA ARG A 2 13.61 7.51 19.63
C ARG A 2 13.61 8.39 18.38
N ASP A 3 14.00 7.83 17.25
CA ASP A 3 14.00 8.56 15.98
C ASP A 3 12.57 8.90 15.56
N ILE A 4 12.38 10.11 15.01
CA ILE A 4 11.10 10.52 14.42
C ILE A 4 10.80 9.67 13.18
N VAL A 5 11.84 9.38 12.39
CA VAL A 5 11.77 8.57 11.17
C VAL A 5 12.68 7.36 11.31
N GLY A 6 12.16 6.16 11.06
CA GLY A 6 12.89 4.89 11.17
C GLY A 6 11.93 3.70 11.19
N THR A 7 12.41 2.51 11.52
CA THR A 7 11.54 1.32 11.61
C THR A 7 10.46 1.50 12.69
N VAL A 8 9.19 1.34 12.28
CA VAL A 8 8.04 1.40 13.18
C VAL A 8 7.79 0.02 13.78
N SER A 9 7.65 -0.02 15.10
CA SER A 9 7.27 -1.22 15.83
C SER A 9 6.38 -0.84 17.01
N GLN A 10 5.45 -1.74 17.36
CA GLN A 10 4.59 -1.59 18.53
C GLN A 10 4.50 -2.91 19.30
N ALA A 11 4.27 -2.81 20.59
CA ALA A 11 3.88 -3.94 21.43
C ALA A 11 2.61 -3.56 22.18
N ALA A 12 1.52 -4.32 22.00
CA ALA A 12 0.24 -4.08 22.66
C ALA A 12 -0.29 -2.63 22.56
N GLY A 13 -0.10 -2.00 21.40
CA GLY A 13 -0.51 -0.61 21.15
C GLY A 13 0.47 0.46 21.67
N ILE A 14 1.60 0.07 22.26
CA ILE A 14 2.66 0.98 22.69
C ILE A 14 3.77 1.02 21.61
N PRO A 15 4.06 2.19 21.03
CA PRO A 15 5.18 2.35 20.10
C PRO A 15 6.52 2.03 20.78
N THR A 16 7.25 1.06 20.22
CA THR A 16 8.62 0.70 20.62
C THR A 16 9.66 1.17 19.60
N GLY A 17 9.19 1.53 18.40
CA GLY A 17 9.98 1.97 17.24
C GLY A 17 9.82 3.46 16.93
N ALA A 18 10.15 3.86 15.70
CA ALA A 18 10.02 5.24 15.26
C ALA A 18 8.54 5.63 15.12
N LEU A 19 8.26 6.93 14.97
CA LEU A 19 6.89 7.40 14.75
C LEU A 19 6.41 7.09 13.32
N VAL A 20 7.31 7.23 12.35
CA VAL A 20 7.04 7.01 10.93
C VAL A 20 8.14 6.17 10.31
N GLU A 21 7.75 5.16 9.54
CA GLU A 21 8.60 4.39 8.64
C GLU A 21 8.15 4.72 7.22
N ALA A 22 9.09 5.07 6.35
CA ALA A 22 8.80 5.34 4.96
C ALA A 22 9.84 4.64 4.09
N GLY A 23 9.40 4.19 2.92
CA GLY A 23 10.30 3.58 1.96
C GLY A 23 9.72 3.53 0.56
N ASN A 24 10.60 3.22 -0.37
CA ASN A 24 10.30 3.09 -1.79
C ASN A 24 11.05 1.88 -2.33
N ASN A 25 10.38 1.05 -3.11
CA ASN A 25 11.00 -0.05 -3.85
C ASN A 25 10.30 -0.22 -5.21
N ALA A 26 10.68 -1.27 -5.96
CA ALA A 26 10.10 -1.54 -7.28
C ALA A 26 8.56 -1.71 -7.28
N ASN A 27 7.97 -1.99 -6.12
CA ASN A 27 6.53 -2.19 -5.94
C ASN A 27 5.79 -0.92 -5.48
N GLY A 28 6.50 0.19 -5.29
CA GLY A 28 5.93 1.50 -4.95
C GLY A 28 6.43 2.09 -3.63
N TYR A 29 5.65 3.03 -3.11
CA TYR A 29 5.94 3.81 -1.91
C TYR A 29 5.11 3.33 -0.73
N TYR A 30 5.63 3.47 0.48
CA TYR A 30 4.84 3.28 1.69
C TYR A 30 5.17 4.28 2.80
N TRP A 31 4.17 4.51 3.64
CA TRP A 31 4.30 5.11 4.96
C TRP A 31 3.60 4.22 5.98
N ARG A 32 4.29 3.89 7.06
CA ARG A 32 3.72 3.24 8.23
C ARG A 32 3.86 4.18 9.42
N PHE A 33 2.79 4.30 10.18
CA PHE A 33 2.72 5.16 11.36
C PHE A 33 2.61 4.30 12.61
N ALA A 34 3.20 4.76 13.71
CA ALA A 34 3.12 4.06 15.00
C ALA A 34 1.69 3.92 15.54
N GLY A 35 0.74 4.69 15.02
CA GLY A 35 -0.69 4.54 15.30
C GLY A 35 -1.38 3.38 14.56
N GLY A 36 -0.63 2.57 13.81
CA GLY A 36 -1.14 1.41 13.07
C GLY A 36 -1.62 1.69 11.66
N LEU A 37 -1.73 2.96 11.26
CA LEU A 37 -2.01 3.32 9.87
C LEU A 37 -0.82 2.95 8.99
N GLN A 38 -1.11 2.29 7.88
CA GLN A 38 -0.17 2.09 6.79
C GLN A 38 -0.82 2.55 5.49
N VAL A 39 -0.05 3.23 4.66
CA VAL A 39 -0.44 3.68 3.32
C VAL A 39 0.59 3.11 2.36
N CYS A 40 0.12 2.46 1.30
CA CYS A 40 0.94 2.07 0.16
C CYS A 40 0.42 2.81 -1.07
N LEU A 41 1.31 3.24 -1.95
CA LEU A 41 1.00 3.88 -3.23
C LEU A 41 1.85 3.24 -4.32
N GLN A 42 1.28 3.11 -5.51
CA GLN A 42 2.00 2.71 -6.72
C GLN A 42 1.54 3.57 -7.89
N ASN A 43 2.37 3.66 -8.91
CA ASN A 43 1.99 4.19 -10.21
C ASN A 43 1.75 2.99 -11.13
N ILE A 44 0.53 2.88 -11.67
CA ILE A 44 0.21 1.88 -12.70
C ILE A 44 -0.08 2.63 -13.99
N ASP A 45 0.68 2.29 -15.03
CA ASP A 45 0.41 2.73 -16.40
C ASP A 45 -0.28 1.60 -17.18
N PHE A 46 -1.48 1.88 -17.69
CA PHE A 46 -2.23 0.96 -18.54
C PHE A 46 -1.90 1.21 -20.01
N THR A 47 -0.68 0.84 -20.44
CA THR A 47 -0.25 1.05 -21.82
C THR A 47 -0.71 -0.05 -22.77
N ASP A 48 -0.91 -1.27 -22.27
CA ASP A 48 -1.23 -2.46 -23.07
C ASP A 48 -2.49 -3.21 -22.59
N THR A 49 -3.33 -2.53 -21.79
CA THR A 49 -4.55 -3.12 -21.23
C THR A 49 -5.78 -2.49 -21.87
N ALA A 50 -6.44 -3.22 -22.77
CA ALA A 50 -7.66 -2.76 -23.40
C ALA A 50 -8.84 -2.77 -22.42
N VAL A 51 -9.49 -1.62 -22.24
CA VAL A 51 -10.77 -1.48 -21.50
C VAL A 51 -11.92 -1.81 -22.45
N ALA A 52 -11.99 -3.06 -22.89
CA ALA A 52 -12.91 -3.52 -23.93
C ALA A 52 -13.88 -4.62 -23.47
N THR A 53 -13.76 -5.08 -22.22
CA THR A 53 -14.62 -6.14 -21.69
C THR A 53 -15.89 -5.53 -21.12
N ALA A 54 -17.06 -5.86 -21.66
CA ALA A 54 -18.32 -5.37 -21.11
C ALA A 54 -18.61 -6.00 -19.73
N ASN A 55 -18.90 -5.16 -18.74
CA ASN A 55 -19.34 -5.53 -17.40
C ASN A 55 -20.58 -4.69 -17.06
N GLY A 56 -21.75 -5.24 -17.38
CA GLY A 56 -23.02 -4.51 -17.29
C GLY A 56 -23.04 -3.32 -18.26
N ALA A 57 -23.26 -2.11 -17.74
CA ALA A 57 -23.27 -0.87 -18.51
C ALA A 57 -21.88 -0.19 -18.64
N MET A 58 -20.81 -0.82 -18.12
CA MET A 58 -19.44 -0.31 -18.16
C MET A 58 -18.54 -1.23 -18.98
N PHE A 59 -17.42 -0.69 -19.46
CA PHE A 59 -16.30 -1.48 -19.99
C PHE A 59 -15.17 -1.51 -18.96
N ILE A 60 -14.54 -2.67 -18.79
CA ILE A 60 -13.42 -2.92 -17.88
C ILE A 60 -12.25 -3.57 -18.63
N ALA A 61 -11.07 -3.53 -18.02
CA ALA A 61 -9.93 -4.34 -18.44
C ALA A 61 -10.26 -5.84 -18.34
N SER A 62 -9.76 -6.65 -19.29
CA SER A 62 -9.97 -8.11 -19.29
C SER A 62 -9.22 -8.85 -18.18
N ALA A 63 -8.26 -8.21 -17.52
CA ALA A 63 -7.50 -8.75 -16.41
C ALA A 63 -7.34 -7.71 -15.30
N ASN A 64 -7.35 -8.17 -14.04
CA ASN A 64 -6.94 -7.33 -12.92
C ASN A 64 -5.44 -7.14 -12.94
N THR A 65 -5.00 -5.89 -12.76
CA THR A 65 -3.61 -5.60 -12.41
C THR A 65 -3.33 -6.14 -11.02
N LEU A 66 -2.49 -7.17 -10.93
CA LEU A 66 -2.00 -7.68 -9.66
C LEU A 66 -1.01 -6.68 -9.07
N TRP A 67 -1.39 -6.01 -8.00
CA TRP A 67 -0.47 -5.19 -7.22
C TRP A 67 0.18 -5.99 -6.10
N THR A 68 1.51 -6.05 -6.12
CA THR A 68 2.28 -6.47 -4.94
C THR A 68 2.58 -5.23 -4.11
N TYR A 69 2.13 -5.19 -2.85
CA TYR A 69 2.45 -4.05 -1.98
C TYR A 69 3.95 -3.96 -1.67
N PRO A 70 4.53 -2.75 -1.54
CA PRO A 70 5.94 -2.57 -1.19
C PRO A 70 6.32 -3.13 0.18
N ILE A 71 5.35 -3.26 1.09
CA ILE A 71 5.49 -3.92 2.38
C ILE A 71 4.13 -4.52 2.80
N SER A 72 4.13 -5.64 3.53
CA SER A 72 2.89 -6.26 4.02
C SER A 72 2.16 -5.36 5.03
N PHE A 73 0.84 -5.47 5.09
CA PHE A 73 0.04 -4.79 6.10
C PHE A 73 0.04 -5.60 7.41
N PRO A 74 0.33 -4.98 8.57
CA PRO A 74 0.41 -5.68 9.85
C PRO A 74 -0.90 -6.38 10.27
N ALA A 75 -2.04 -5.84 9.85
CA ALA A 75 -3.37 -6.36 10.16
C ALA A 75 -3.99 -7.20 9.03
N GLY A 76 -3.19 -7.61 8.03
CA GLY A 76 -3.65 -8.46 6.92
C GLY A 76 -4.02 -7.66 5.67
N ALA A 77 -5.29 -7.28 5.51
CA ALA A 77 -5.81 -6.66 4.29
C ALA A 77 -6.02 -5.14 4.45
N PRO A 78 -5.55 -4.31 3.50
CA PRO A 78 -5.81 -2.89 3.53
C PRO A 78 -7.21 -2.54 3.02
N MET A 79 -7.67 -1.34 3.36
CA MET A 79 -8.67 -0.64 2.56
C MET A 79 -8.01 -0.20 1.25
N VAL A 80 -8.65 -0.52 0.11
CA VAL A 80 -8.22 -0.07 -1.22
C VAL A 80 -9.18 1.02 -1.69
N TRP A 81 -8.63 2.13 -2.15
CA TRP A 81 -9.36 3.23 -2.77
C TRP A 81 -8.95 3.31 -4.25
N GLY A 82 -9.92 3.31 -5.15
CA GLY A 82 -9.71 3.31 -6.60
C GLY A 82 -11.01 3.53 -7.35
#